data_AF-A0A7G9T3Z4-F1
#
_entry.id   AF-A0A7G9T3Z4-F1
#
_cell.length_a   1.000
_cell.length_b   1.000
_cell.length_c   1.000
_cell.angle_alpha   90.00
_cell.angle_beta   90.00
_cell.angle_gamma   90.00
#
_symmetry.space_group_name_H-M   'P 1'
#
loop_
_entity.id
_entity.type
_entity.pdbx_description
1 polymer ?
#
loop_
_entity_poly.entity_id
_entity_poly.type
_entity_poly.pdbx_seq_one_letter_code
_entity_poly.pdbx_strand_id
1 'polypeptide(L)'
;MTQIGHIIIGLIVVAAAVYLFVFVSQRLTARKVAKLMVRRQELKDIPMRDRLVNGRKMSLTGKSLKQFQNLEAIYSQLEAKGFDNVEEQANKVLFESQGINFVKANQAFKQLKQDIDLLAKDIDTVMQGLNDLEQLDHAHKTAVTELEEKYKALRKVLLAQSFSFGNALDKLEEVLGSLEDDFAEFARLTEVGDHASAADIYETLAMETNQLEERIAQIPDLYTEIDEKIPAQQQELQATYDQMTTAGFRFVEDFVPTALADIEKQRQFTLDLLQELTLKKVNDQLSAMHKQIDYIYDTFEKEYQASVDVQEKVDELREYLTHTQKQNHDLIIELDRLTQDYILNKDENGTVKNWEMMLFSVEKHLDEIQLGITNHAVVFTTLGTSLLEDHARLGMVEKEQMAMWQSLQDLPGIVKASQNKVELFVEGVRAIQRQVERQGLPGIPERYLVFFNQVTDMLSKLEQQLHAARVDVDDMQRQVSIVGSDLDNLQSETNQMIEAAALTGRLVRKANQLRQYPEVMTAVQQAQQLYNEAYNYEQAVNVLGVAIDRIEPNTTATLQQQYQQEMANADQQFQL
;
A
#
# COMPACT_ATOMS: atom_id res chain seq x y z
N MET A 1 -57.21 -22.91 -114.10
CA MET A 1 -56.10 -21.96 -113.92
C MET A 1 -56.06 -21.36 -112.50
N THR A 2 -56.27 -22.18 -111.47
CA THR A 2 -56.52 -21.73 -110.09
C THR A 2 -55.29 -21.75 -109.18
N GLN A 3 -54.19 -22.40 -109.59
CA GLN A 3 -52.99 -22.53 -108.73
C GLN A 3 -52.06 -21.30 -108.75
N ILE A 4 -51.97 -20.61 -109.89
CA ILE A 4 -51.18 -19.36 -110.01
C ILE A 4 -51.79 -18.25 -109.14
N GLY A 5 -53.13 -18.24 -109.01
CA GLY A 5 -53.85 -17.31 -108.12
C GLY A 5 -53.46 -17.49 -106.64
N HIS A 6 -53.30 -18.72 -106.15
CA HIS A 6 -52.95 -18.95 -104.74
C HIS A 6 -51.51 -18.58 -104.39
N ILE A 7 -50.55 -18.74 -105.30
CA ILE A 7 -49.15 -18.31 -105.09
C ILE A 7 -49.05 -16.78 -105.09
N ILE A 8 -49.77 -16.13 -106.01
CA ILE A 8 -49.84 -14.65 -106.08
C ILE A 8 -50.52 -14.10 -104.82
N ILE A 9 -51.62 -14.70 -104.36
CA ILE A 9 -52.29 -14.31 -103.11
C ILE A 9 -51.35 -14.52 -101.90
N GLY A 10 -50.64 -15.65 -101.83
CA GLY A 10 -49.67 -15.91 -100.75
C GLY A 10 -48.51 -14.90 -100.72
N LEU A 11 -47.97 -14.54 -101.90
CA LEU A 11 -46.91 -13.54 -102.02
C LEU A 11 -47.41 -12.13 -101.67
N ILE A 12 -48.65 -11.79 -102.04
CA ILE A 12 -49.31 -10.54 -101.63
C ILE A 12 -49.53 -10.50 -100.11
N VAL A 13 -49.96 -11.60 -99.50
CA VAL A 13 -50.17 -11.70 -98.05
C VAL A 13 -48.86 -11.59 -97.29
N VAL A 14 -47.78 -12.23 -97.75
CA VAL A 14 -46.45 -12.11 -97.13
C VAL A 14 -45.89 -10.69 -97.33
N ALA A 15 -46.03 -10.09 -98.51
CA ALA A 15 -45.64 -8.71 -98.74
C ALA A 15 -46.45 -7.73 -97.86
N ALA A 16 -47.76 -7.96 -97.70
CA ALA A 16 -48.62 -7.20 -96.80
C ALA A 16 -48.24 -7.39 -95.32
N ALA A 17 -47.88 -8.60 -94.90
CA ALA A 17 -47.42 -8.88 -93.54
C ALA A 17 -46.06 -8.22 -93.23
N VAL A 18 -45.10 -8.25 -94.18
CA VAL A 18 -43.82 -7.56 -94.07
C VAL A 18 -44.03 -6.04 -94.04
N TYR A 19 -44.91 -5.51 -94.89
CA TYR A 19 -45.27 -4.10 -94.89
C TYR A 19 -45.94 -3.69 -93.56
N LEU A 20 -46.86 -4.50 -93.04
CA LEU A 20 -47.51 -4.27 -91.75
C LEU A 20 -46.50 -4.32 -90.59
N PHE A 21 -45.56 -5.27 -90.61
CA PHE A 21 -44.51 -5.38 -89.60
C PHE A 21 -43.57 -4.16 -89.61
N VAL A 22 -43.13 -3.73 -90.80
CA VAL A 22 -42.35 -2.49 -91.00
C VAL A 22 -43.14 -1.28 -90.49
N PHE A 23 -44.43 -1.18 -90.84
CA PHE A 23 -45.31 -0.09 -90.42
C PHE A 23 -45.51 -0.04 -88.89
N VAL A 24 -45.73 -1.19 -88.24
CA VAL A 24 -45.87 -1.28 -86.77
C VAL A 24 -44.55 -0.93 -86.09
N SER A 25 -43.42 -1.44 -86.59
CA SER A 25 -42.09 -1.16 -86.04
C SER A 25 -41.71 0.32 -86.16
N GLN A 26 -42.03 0.96 -87.30
CA GLN A 26 -41.90 2.40 -87.50
C GLN A 26 -42.72 3.18 -86.47
N ARG A 27 -43.99 2.82 -86.27
CA ARG A 27 -44.88 3.50 -85.33
C ARG A 27 -44.43 3.33 -83.87
N LEU A 28 -43.91 2.15 -83.51
CA LEU A 28 -43.34 1.90 -82.18
C LEU A 28 -42.04 2.67 -81.95
N THR A 29 -41.16 2.73 -82.95
CA THR A 29 -39.89 3.48 -82.90
C THR A 29 -40.17 4.97 -82.80
N ALA A 30 -41.08 5.50 -83.62
CA ALA A 30 -41.53 6.89 -83.54
C ALA A 30 -42.11 7.25 -82.17
N ARG A 31 -42.91 6.35 -81.55
CA ARG A 31 -43.41 6.54 -80.18
C ARG A 31 -42.29 6.55 -79.14
N LYS A 32 -41.27 5.70 -79.27
CA LYS A 32 -40.12 5.65 -78.35
C LYS A 32 -39.24 6.90 -78.49
N VAL A 33 -38.98 7.34 -79.73
CA VAL A 33 -38.26 8.59 -80.02
C VAL A 33 -39.05 9.79 -79.49
N ALA A 34 -40.37 9.81 -79.66
CA ALA A 34 -41.22 10.87 -79.10
C ALA A 34 -41.13 10.96 -77.56
N LYS A 35 -41.12 9.82 -76.85
CA LYS A 35 -40.90 9.81 -75.38
C LYS A 35 -39.53 10.37 -74.99
N LEU A 36 -38.48 10.02 -75.74
CA LEU A 36 -37.13 10.54 -75.54
C LEU A 36 -37.05 12.05 -75.84
N MET A 37 -37.79 12.52 -76.86
CA MET A 37 -37.91 13.93 -77.18
C MET A 37 -38.65 14.74 -76.12
N VAL A 38 -39.69 14.17 -75.52
CA VAL A 38 -40.35 14.76 -74.35
C VAL A 38 -39.36 14.89 -73.19
N ARG A 39 -38.59 13.84 -72.87
CA ARG A 39 -37.55 13.91 -71.82
C ARG A 39 -36.47 14.95 -72.11
N ARG A 40 -36.05 15.09 -73.38
CA ARG A 40 -35.13 16.16 -73.81
C ARG A 40 -35.76 17.53 -73.59
N GLN A 41 -37.03 17.70 -73.93
CA GLN A 41 -37.74 18.97 -73.74
C GLN A 41 -37.86 19.30 -72.24
N GLU A 42 -38.20 18.33 -71.40
CA GLU A 42 -38.21 18.48 -69.94
C GLU A 42 -36.83 18.92 -69.41
N LEU A 43 -35.74 18.33 -69.91
CA LEU A 43 -34.37 18.73 -69.55
C LEU A 43 -34.01 20.16 -70.05
N LYS A 44 -34.55 20.58 -71.19
CA LYS A 44 -34.35 21.92 -71.76
C LYS A 44 -35.15 22.99 -71.02
N ASP A 45 -36.33 22.63 -70.52
CA ASP A 45 -37.24 23.52 -69.80
C ASP A 45 -36.79 23.76 -68.34
N ILE A 46 -35.77 23.04 -67.84
CA ILE A 46 -35.14 23.35 -66.56
C ILE A 46 -34.51 24.75 -66.67
N PRO A 47 -34.84 25.71 -65.78
CA PRO A 47 -34.36 27.08 -65.83
C PRO A 47 -32.90 27.19 -65.32
N MET A 48 -32.01 26.35 -65.85
CA MET A 48 -30.58 26.34 -65.51
C MET A 48 -29.90 27.65 -65.91
N ARG A 49 -30.38 28.32 -66.96
CA ARG A 49 -29.89 29.63 -67.37
C ARG A 49 -30.17 30.71 -66.31
N ASP A 50 -31.35 30.70 -65.71
CA ASP A 50 -31.69 31.62 -64.62
C ASP A 50 -30.86 31.30 -63.36
N ARG A 51 -30.64 30.01 -63.07
CA ARG A 51 -29.76 29.57 -61.97
C ARG A 51 -28.30 29.97 -62.18
N LEU A 52 -27.76 29.85 -63.39
CA LEU A 52 -26.41 30.32 -63.73
C LEU A 52 -26.31 31.85 -63.67
N VAL A 53 -27.34 32.58 -64.10
CA VAL A 53 -27.39 34.04 -63.95
C VAL A 53 -27.42 34.43 -62.47
N ASN A 54 -28.16 33.71 -61.62
CA ASN A 54 -28.17 33.95 -60.19
C ASN A 54 -26.84 33.54 -59.53
N GLY A 55 -26.21 32.45 -59.98
CA GLY A 55 -24.86 32.06 -59.55
C GLY A 55 -23.80 33.08 -59.97
N ARG A 56 -23.94 33.76 -61.11
CA ARG A 56 -23.07 34.89 -61.50
C ARG A 56 -23.28 36.14 -60.64
N LYS A 57 -24.44 36.28 -59.98
CA LYS A 57 -24.67 37.35 -58.99
C LYS A 57 -24.07 37.03 -57.63
N MET A 58 -23.74 35.76 -57.34
CA MET A 58 -22.84 35.44 -56.24
C MET A 58 -21.47 35.99 -56.63
N SER A 59 -20.83 36.74 -55.73
CA SER A 59 -19.57 37.44 -55.99
C SER A 59 -18.38 36.49 -56.13
N LEU A 60 -18.43 35.45 -56.98
CA LEU A 60 -17.42 34.40 -57.03
C LEU A 60 -16.09 34.91 -57.60
N THR A 61 -15.00 34.75 -56.86
CA THR A 61 -13.62 35.03 -57.33
C THR A 61 -12.66 33.88 -57.03
N GLY A 62 -11.39 33.99 -57.42
CA GLY A 62 -10.37 33.00 -57.08
C GLY A 62 -10.64 31.58 -57.59
N LYS A 63 -10.55 30.59 -56.69
CA LYS A 63 -10.79 29.17 -57.00
C LYS A 63 -12.27 28.88 -57.24
N SER A 64 -13.17 29.54 -56.52
CA SER A 64 -14.63 29.38 -56.66
C SER A 64 -15.12 29.90 -58.02
N LEU A 65 -14.53 30.98 -58.53
CA LEU A 65 -14.79 31.46 -59.90
C LEU A 65 -14.38 30.44 -60.96
N LYS A 66 -13.22 29.78 -60.80
CA LYS A 66 -12.77 28.74 -61.74
C LYS A 66 -13.73 27.54 -61.75
N GLN A 67 -14.24 27.14 -60.59
CA GLN A 67 -15.25 26.08 -60.48
C GLN A 67 -16.55 26.49 -61.17
N PHE A 68 -17.05 27.71 -60.92
CA PHE A 68 -18.25 28.23 -61.58
C PHE A 68 -18.09 28.37 -63.10
N GLN A 69 -16.95 28.90 -63.58
CA GLN A 69 -16.64 29.01 -65.00
C GLN A 69 -16.60 27.65 -65.70
N ASN A 70 -16.12 26.60 -65.01
CA ASN A 70 -16.16 25.25 -65.55
C ASN A 70 -17.59 24.72 -65.68
N LEU A 71 -18.43 24.94 -64.66
CA LEU A 71 -19.86 24.59 -64.71
C LEU A 71 -20.62 25.37 -65.80
N GLU A 72 -20.31 26.67 -65.96
CA GLU A 72 -20.86 27.52 -67.02
C GLU A 72 -20.42 27.02 -68.42
N ALA A 73 -19.15 26.62 -68.57
CA ALA A 73 -18.64 26.08 -69.83
C ALA A 73 -19.31 24.76 -70.22
N ILE A 74 -19.50 23.85 -69.24
CA ILE A 74 -20.23 22.58 -69.44
C ILE A 74 -21.65 22.88 -69.92
N TYR A 75 -22.38 23.77 -69.24
CA TYR A 75 -23.75 24.10 -69.63
C TYR A 75 -23.84 24.84 -70.97
N SER A 76 -22.92 25.77 -71.24
CA SER A 76 -22.87 26.50 -72.52
C SER A 76 -22.65 25.56 -73.71
N GLN A 77 -21.83 24.52 -73.54
CA GLN A 77 -21.63 23.48 -74.54
C GLN A 77 -22.90 22.61 -74.74
N LEU A 78 -23.63 22.30 -73.66
CA LEU A 78 -24.92 21.60 -73.74
C LEU A 78 -25.97 22.42 -74.48
N GLU A 79 -26.08 23.72 -74.17
CA GLU A 79 -27.04 24.64 -74.78
C GLU A 79 -26.75 24.87 -76.26
N ALA A 80 -25.48 25.09 -76.63
CA ALA A 80 -25.09 25.46 -77.99
C ALA A 80 -25.09 24.28 -78.97
N LYS A 81 -24.85 23.05 -78.50
CA LYS A 81 -24.69 21.87 -79.38
C LYS A 81 -25.37 20.62 -78.87
N GLY A 82 -25.43 20.39 -77.56
CA GLY A 82 -25.95 19.15 -76.98
C GLY A 82 -27.41 18.87 -77.35
N PHE A 83 -28.28 19.86 -77.19
CA PHE A 83 -29.71 19.72 -77.49
C PHE A 83 -30.02 19.57 -78.99
N ASP A 84 -29.24 20.23 -79.86
CA ASP A 84 -29.40 20.17 -81.32
C ASP A 84 -28.83 18.87 -81.89
N ASN A 85 -27.71 18.38 -81.35
CA ASN A 85 -27.15 17.08 -81.71
C ASN A 85 -28.12 15.94 -81.42
N VAL A 86 -28.82 15.98 -80.26
CA VAL A 86 -29.85 14.98 -79.92
C VAL A 86 -31.05 15.06 -80.87
N GLU A 87 -31.40 16.26 -81.35
CA GLU A 87 -32.46 16.47 -82.34
C GLU A 87 -32.06 15.91 -83.71
N GLU A 88 -30.83 16.14 -84.14
CA GLU A 88 -30.26 15.54 -85.35
C GLU A 88 -30.20 14.00 -85.26
N GLN A 89 -29.74 13.45 -84.12
CA GLN A 89 -29.71 12.00 -83.91
C GLN A 89 -31.11 11.39 -83.90
N ALA A 90 -32.10 12.07 -83.34
CA ALA A 90 -33.47 11.58 -83.39
C ALA A 90 -34.07 11.62 -84.79
N ASN A 91 -33.79 12.67 -85.57
CA ASN A 91 -34.16 12.73 -86.98
C ASN A 91 -33.49 11.60 -87.77
N LYS A 92 -32.22 11.28 -87.46
CA LYS A 92 -31.51 10.14 -88.02
C LYS A 92 -32.15 8.80 -87.64
N VAL A 93 -32.56 8.61 -86.38
CA VAL A 93 -33.31 7.41 -85.95
C VAL A 93 -34.64 7.29 -86.69
N LEU A 94 -35.38 8.39 -86.86
CA LEU A 94 -36.64 8.41 -87.61
C LEU A 94 -36.42 8.06 -89.09
N PHE A 95 -35.40 8.64 -89.73
CA PHE A 95 -35.03 8.35 -91.12
C PHE A 95 -34.57 6.89 -91.31
N GLU A 96 -33.69 6.39 -90.45
CA GLU A 96 -33.20 5.01 -90.52
C GLU A 96 -34.31 3.98 -90.21
N SER A 97 -35.32 4.37 -89.42
CA SER A 97 -36.50 3.52 -89.16
C SER A 97 -37.46 3.38 -90.36
N GLN A 98 -37.37 4.28 -91.35
CA GLN A 98 -38.19 4.21 -92.58
C GLN A 98 -37.74 3.08 -93.53
N GLY A 99 -36.48 2.60 -93.40
CA GLY A 99 -35.94 1.51 -94.20
C GLY A 99 -36.11 0.10 -93.58
N ILE A 100 -35.59 -0.93 -94.26
CA ILE A 100 -35.64 -2.35 -93.81
C ILE A 100 -34.51 -2.68 -92.80
N ASN A 101 -33.55 -1.77 -92.60
CA ASN A 101 -32.35 -2.00 -91.78
C ASN A 101 -32.59 -1.79 -90.27
N PHE A 102 -33.34 -2.70 -89.64
CA PHE A 102 -33.69 -2.63 -88.22
C PHE A 102 -32.48 -2.57 -87.27
N VAL A 103 -31.35 -3.19 -87.63
CA VAL A 103 -30.13 -3.19 -86.80
C VAL A 103 -29.54 -1.78 -86.69
N LYS A 104 -29.49 -1.03 -87.79
CA LYS A 104 -28.98 0.35 -87.81
C LYS A 104 -29.89 1.29 -87.02
N ALA A 105 -31.20 1.20 -87.24
CA ALA A 105 -32.19 1.97 -86.49
C ALA A 105 -32.12 1.70 -84.97
N ASN A 106 -31.87 0.45 -84.55
CA ASN A 106 -31.74 0.11 -83.13
C ASN A 106 -30.39 0.58 -82.52
N GLN A 107 -29.31 0.57 -83.29
CA GLN A 107 -28.01 1.15 -82.90
C GLN A 107 -28.12 2.67 -82.75
N ALA A 108 -28.71 3.36 -83.73
CA ALA A 108 -28.97 4.79 -83.67
C ALA A 108 -29.91 5.14 -82.50
N PHE A 109 -30.92 4.32 -82.22
CA PHE A 109 -31.79 4.51 -81.05
C PHE A 109 -31.05 4.34 -79.72
N LYS A 110 -30.13 3.37 -79.62
CA LYS A 110 -29.28 3.19 -78.44
C LYS A 110 -28.36 4.39 -78.24
N GLN A 111 -27.79 4.93 -79.32
CA GLN A 111 -26.98 6.14 -79.29
C GLN A 111 -27.81 7.34 -78.82
N LEU A 112 -29.00 7.57 -79.39
CA LEU A 112 -29.91 8.62 -78.97
C LEU A 112 -30.25 8.53 -77.47
N LYS A 113 -30.48 7.31 -76.96
CA LYS A 113 -30.72 7.10 -75.52
C LYS A 113 -29.48 7.47 -74.69
N GLN A 114 -28.29 7.04 -75.11
CA GLN A 114 -27.03 7.37 -74.44
C GLN A 114 -26.78 8.88 -74.44
N ASP A 115 -27.02 9.56 -75.56
CA ASP A 115 -26.84 11.00 -75.67
C ASP A 115 -27.80 11.76 -74.73
N ILE A 116 -29.05 11.29 -74.59
CA ILE A 116 -30.02 11.86 -73.63
C ILE A 116 -29.63 11.56 -72.18
N ASP A 117 -29.13 10.36 -71.88
CA ASP A 117 -28.66 10.02 -70.53
C ASP A 117 -27.39 10.81 -70.16
N LEU A 118 -26.51 11.11 -71.12
CA LEU A 118 -25.37 12.02 -70.95
C LEU A 118 -25.83 13.47 -70.73
N LEU A 119 -26.77 13.97 -71.54
CA LEU A 119 -27.39 15.29 -71.31
C LEU A 119 -27.96 15.40 -69.89
N ALA A 120 -28.68 14.38 -69.42
CA ALA A 120 -29.25 14.35 -68.08
C ALA A 120 -28.16 14.37 -67.00
N LYS A 121 -27.07 13.62 -67.19
CA LYS A 121 -25.95 13.58 -66.25
C LYS A 121 -25.18 14.90 -66.20
N ASP A 122 -24.96 15.55 -67.34
CA ASP A 122 -24.25 16.82 -67.38
C ASP A 122 -25.09 17.93 -66.74
N ILE A 123 -26.41 17.93 -66.98
CA ILE A 123 -27.34 18.84 -66.28
C ILE A 123 -27.34 18.59 -64.77
N ASP A 124 -27.38 17.34 -64.33
CA ASP A 124 -27.33 16.98 -62.90
C ASP A 124 -26.00 17.40 -62.26
N THR A 125 -24.87 17.22 -62.98
CA THR A 125 -23.54 17.66 -62.52
C THR A 125 -23.48 19.17 -62.34
N VAL A 126 -24.01 19.94 -63.29
CA VAL A 126 -24.08 21.41 -63.19
C VAL A 126 -25.03 21.82 -62.05
N MET A 127 -26.16 21.14 -61.89
CA MET A 127 -27.13 21.42 -60.83
C MET A 127 -26.56 21.15 -59.43
N GLN A 128 -25.91 20.01 -59.22
CA GLN A 128 -25.26 19.67 -57.96
C GLN A 128 -24.11 20.64 -57.65
N GLY A 129 -23.23 20.90 -58.62
CA GLY A 129 -22.12 21.85 -58.42
C GLY A 129 -22.58 23.27 -58.08
N LEU A 130 -23.70 23.74 -58.66
CA LEU A 130 -24.28 25.03 -58.28
C LEU A 130 -24.91 25.01 -56.88
N ASN A 131 -25.62 23.94 -56.52
CA ASN A 131 -26.20 23.80 -55.18
C ASN A 131 -25.10 23.74 -54.10
N ASP A 132 -24.01 23.03 -54.36
CA ASP A 132 -22.88 22.92 -53.41
C ASP A 132 -22.22 24.29 -53.20
N LEU A 133 -22.04 25.08 -54.26
CA LEU A 133 -21.55 26.45 -54.17
C LEU A 133 -22.50 27.36 -53.38
N GLU A 134 -23.81 27.24 -53.58
CA GLU A 134 -24.84 28.00 -52.85
C GLU A 134 -24.88 27.63 -51.35
N GLN A 135 -24.78 26.33 -51.03
CA GLN A 135 -24.73 25.86 -49.65
C GLN A 135 -23.46 26.34 -48.93
N LEU A 136 -22.30 26.30 -49.60
CA LEU A 136 -21.06 26.82 -49.04
C LEU A 136 -21.14 28.33 -48.78
N ASP A 137 -21.66 29.12 -49.71
CA ASP A 137 -21.85 30.57 -49.53
C ASP A 137 -22.76 30.87 -48.33
N HIS A 138 -23.88 30.16 -48.20
CA HIS A 138 -24.79 30.33 -47.07
C HIS A 138 -24.17 29.90 -45.73
N ALA A 139 -23.46 28.76 -45.71
CA ALA A 139 -22.81 28.25 -44.52
C ALA A 139 -21.72 29.21 -44.02
N HIS A 140 -20.86 29.72 -44.92
CA HIS A 140 -19.83 30.68 -44.57
C HIS A 140 -20.44 31.99 -44.05
N LYS A 141 -21.44 32.58 -44.72
CA LYS A 141 -22.08 33.82 -44.24
C LYS A 141 -22.71 33.68 -42.86
N THR A 142 -23.34 32.53 -42.58
CA THR A 142 -23.95 32.26 -41.28
C THR A 142 -22.87 32.13 -40.20
N ALA A 143 -21.87 31.29 -40.45
CA ALA A 143 -20.79 31.03 -39.50
C ALA A 143 -19.99 32.29 -39.13
N VAL A 144 -19.90 33.24 -40.05
CA VAL A 144 -19.21 34.52 -39.86
C VAL A 144 -20.00 35.45 -38.97
N THR A 145 -21.31 35.51 -39.19
CA THR A 145 -22.19 36.31 -38.33
C THR A 145 -22.12 35.76 -36.90
N GLU A 146 -22.12 34.44 -36.72
CA GLU A 146 -21.98 33.79 -35.41
C GLU A 146 -20.62 34.07 -34.76
N LEU A 147 -19.51 33.93 -35.49
CA LEU A 147 -18.17 34.24 -34.98
C LEU A 147 -18.00 35.73 -34.64
N GLU A 148 -18.57 36.63 -35.45
CA GLU A 148 -18.51 38.08 -35.21
C GLU A 148 -19.33 38.46 -33.96
N GLU A 149 -20.49 37.84 -33.75
CA GLU A 149 -21.28 38.01 -32.53
C GLU A 149 -20.51 37.50 -31.30
N LYS A 150 -19.87 36.33 -31.39
CA LYS A 150 -19.00 35.79 -30.34
C LYS A 150 -17.86 36.75 -30.03
N TYR A 151 -17.13 37.21 -31.05
CA TYR A 151 -16.04 38.17 -30.89
C TYR A 151 -16.51 39.46 -30.19
N LYS A 152 -17.64 40.04 -30.61
CA LYS A 152 -18.22 41.24 -29.97
C LYS A 152 -18.58 40.99 -28.50
N ALA A 153 -19.09 39.79 -28.18
CA ALA A 153 -19.37 39.39 -26.81
C ALA A 153 -18.09 39.30 -25.98
N LEU A 154 -17.04 38.65 -26.49
CA LEU A 154 -15.73 38.54 -25.83
C LEU A 154 -15.11 39.92 -25.59
N ARG A 155 -15.12 40.80 -26.60
CA ARG A 155 -14.68 42.20 -26.47
C ARG A 155 -15.43 42.94 -25.38
N LYS A 156 -16.75 42.76 -25.30
CA LYS A 156 -17.58 43.39 -24.28
C LYS A 156 -17.22 42.89 -22.88
N VAL A 157 -16.98 41.60 -22.71
CA VAL A 157 -16.56 41.01 -21.42
C VAL A 157 -15.21 41.58 -21.00
N LEU A 158 -14.23 41.59 -21.92
CA LEU A 158 -12.90 42.11 -21.67
C LEU A 158 -12.92 43.59 -21.24
N LEU A 159 -13.73 44.42 -21.90
CA LEU A 159 -13.89 45.83 -21.54
C LEU A 159 -14.65 46.05 -20.22
N ALA A 160 -15.66 45.22 -19.95
CA ALA A 160 -16.49 45.37 -18.74
C ALA A 160 -15.79 44.86 -17.47
N GLN A 161 -14.91 43.87 -17.61
CA GLN A 161 -14.21 43.21 -16.51
C GLN A 161 -12.69 43.40 -16.61
N SER A 162 -12.22 44.52 -17.16
CA SER A 162 -10.78 44.76 -17.41
C SER A 162 -9.89 44.50 -16.18
N PHE A 163 -10.36 44.86 -14.99
CA PHE A 163 -9.64 44.63 -13.73
C PHE A 163 -9.42 43.15 -13.39
N SER A 164 -10.33 42.24 -13.75
CA SER A 164 -10.19 40.82 -13.39
C SER A 164 -9.11 40.11 -14.22
N PHE A 165 -8.66 40.70 -15.32
CA PHE A 165 -7.61 40.14 -16.16
C PHE A 165 -6.20 40.55 -15.74
N GLY A 166 -6.08 41.58 -14.89
CA GLY A 166 -4.80 42.06 -14.36
C GLY A 166 -3.74 42.23 -15.44
N ASN A 167 -2.57 41.62 -15.23
CA ASN A 167 -1.40 41.72 -16.12
C ASN A 167 -1.62 41.04 -17.49
N ALA A 168 -2.64 40.18 -17.65
CA ALA A 168 -2.94 39.53 -18.92
C ALA A 168 -3.76 40.42 -19.87
N LEU A 169 -4.34 41.52 -19.37
CA LEU A 169 -5.23 42.38 -20.14
C LEU A 169 -4.59 42.88 -21.44
N ASP A 170 -3.39 43.45 -21.39
CA ASP A 170 -2.70 44.01 -22.55
C ASP A 170 -2.50 42.96 -23.66
N LYS A 171 -2.12 41.73 -23.29
CA LYS A 171 -1.92 40.64 -24.25
C LYS A 171 -3.24 40.10 -24.79
N LEU A 172 -4.29 40.06 -23.98
CA LEU A 172 -5.63 39.73 -24.44
C LEU A 172 -6.16 40.78 -25.43
N GLU A 173 -5.91 42.07 -25.18
CA GLU A 173 -6.24 43.16 -26.12
C GLU A 173 -5.47 43.05 -27.43
N GLU A 174 -4.19 42.69 -27.40
CA GLU A 174 -3.38 42.44 -28.61
C GLU A 174 -3.96 41.27 -29.44
N VAL A 175 -4.31 40.16 -28.79
CA VAL A 175 -4.94 39.01 -29.46
C VAL A 175 -6.32 39.38 -30.01
N LEU A 176 -7.11 40.15 -29.26
CA LEU A 176 -8.40 40.67 -29.69
C LEU A 176 -8.27 41.60 -30.92
N GLY A 177 -7.23 42.43 -30.95
CA GLY A 177 -6.91 43.31 -32.09
C GLY A 177 -6.49 42.53 -33.33
N SER A 178 -5.64 41.51 -33.18
CA SER A 178 -5.28 40.60 -34.28
C SER A 178 -6.51 39.91 -34.86
N LEU A 179 -7.39 39.39 -34.00
CA LEU A 179 -8.65 38.80 -34.44
C LEU A 179 -9.54 39.80 -35.20
N GLU A 180 -9.57 41.08 -34.80
CA GLU A 180 -10.32 42.13 -35.52
C GLU A 180 -9.78 42.32 -36.95
N ASP A 181 -8.47 42.31 -37.13
CA ASP A 181 -7.82 42.37 -38.44
C ASP A 181 -8.15 41.12 -39.29
N ASP A 182 -8.10 39.93 -38.68
CA ASP A 182 -8.44 38.66 -39.36
C ASP A 182 -9.92 38.60 -39.76
N PHE A 183 -10.83 39.08 -38.90
CA PHE A 183 -12.25 39.23 -39.22
C PHE A 183 -12.47 40.20 -40.38
N ALA A 184 -11.73 41.31 -40.42
CA ALA A 184 -11.80 42.28 -41.52
C ALA A 184 -11.29 41.68 -42.84
N GLU A 185 -10.19 40.93 -42.81
CA GLU A 185 -9.68 40.22 -43.99
C GLU A 185 -10.65 39.13 -44.47
N PHE A 186 -11.20 38.34 -43.54
CA PHE A 186 -12.20 37.34 -43.85
C PHE A 186 -13.46 37.97 -44.48
N ALA A 187 -13.96 39.08 -43.92
CA ALA A 187 -15.13 39.79 -44.43
C ALA A 187 -14.88 40.31 -45.86
N ARG A 188 -13.68 40.86 -46.12
CA ARG A 188 -13.26 41.29 -47.45
C ARG A 188 -13.22 40.11 -48.45
N LEU A 189 -12.66 38.97 -48.06
CA LEU A 189 -12.60 37.77 -48.92
C LEU A 189 -14.00 37.22 -49.22
N THR A 190 -14.93 37.32 -48.27
CA THR A 190 -16.32 36.89 -48.44
C THR A 190 -17.12 37.85 -49.31
N GLU A 191 -16.92 39.16 -49.18
CA GLU A 191 -17.56 40.18 -50.03
C GLU A 191 -17.06 40.09 -51.48
N VAL A 192 -15.77 39.83 -51.66
CA VAL A 192 -15.14 39.56 -52.97
C VAL A 192 -15.40 38.10 -53.41
N GLY A 193 -16.04 37.27 -52.57
CA GLY A 193 -16.45 35.87 -52.77
C GLY A 193 -15.36 34.90 -53.24
N ASP A 194 -14.16 35.03 -52.66
CA ASP A 194 -13.14 33.96 -52.68
C ASP A 194 -13.39 32.97 -51.54
N HIS A 195 -14.42 32.14 -51.69
CA HIS A 195 -14.89 31.26 -50.62
C HIS A 195 -13.87 30.20 -50.20
N ALA A 196 -12.97 29.79 -51.11
CA ALA A 196 -11.94 28.81 -50.79
C ALA A 196 -10.89 29.38 -49.82
N SER A 197 -10.43 30.60 -50.05
CA SER A 197 -9.48 31.28 -49.16
C SER A 197 -10.16 31.71 -47.85
N ALA A 198 -11.45 32.07 -47.92
CA ALA A 198 -12.26 32.35 -46.73
C ALA A 198 -12.36 31.11 -45.82
N ALA A 199 -12.60 29.91 -46.36
CA ALA A 199 -12.70 28.69 -45.57
C ALA A 199 -11.43 28.38 -44.75
N ASP A 200 -10.24 28.58 -45.33
CA ASP A 200 -8.96 28.36 -44.64
C ASP A 200 -8.78 29.34 -43.46
N ILE A 201 -9.15 30.61 -43.65
CA ILE A 201 -9.07 31.65 -42.63
C ILE A 201 -10.13 31.44 -41.54
N TYR A 202 -11.33 30.97 -41.91
CA TYR A 202 -12.41 30.65 -40.97
C TYR A 202 -12.00 29.63 -39.91
N GLU A 203 -11.32 28.55 -40.30
CA GLU A 203 -10.90 27.51 -39.35
C GLU A 203 -9.92 28.08 -38.31
N THR A 204 -9.00 28.92 -38.74
CA THR A 204 -8.04 29.62 -37.88
C THR A 204 -8.77 30.59 -36.93
N LEU A 205 -9.65 31.44 -37.47
CA LEU A 205 -10.47 32.38 -36.69
C LEU A 205 -11.34 31.66 -35.65
N ALA A 206 -11.98 30.56 -36.03
CA ALA A 206 -12.79 29.77 -35.12
C ALA A 206 -11.96 29.17 -33.99
N MET A 207 -10.79 28.62 -34.31
CA MET A 207 -9.85 28.08 -33.32
C MET A 207 -9.38 29.17 -32.35
N GLU A 208 -8.90 30.30 -32.87
CA GLU A 208 -8.35 31.39 -32.05
C GLU A 208 -9.43 32.08 -31.22
N THR A 209 -10.64 32.26 -31.77
CA THR A 209 -11.79 32.81 -31.03
C THR A 209 -12.18 31.88 -29.87
N ASN A 210 -12.23 30.57 -30.09
CA ASN A 210 -12.53 29.61 -29.01
C ASN A 210 -11.40 29.58 -27.97
N GLN A 211 -10.14 29.66 -28.37
CA GLN A 211 -9.01 29.76 -27.43
C GLN A 211 -9.08 31.05 -26.60
N LEU A 212 -9.46 32.17 -27.22
CA LEU A 212 -9.66 33.43 -26.51
C LEU A 212 -10.83 33.33 -25.52
N GLU A 213 -11.93 32.70 -25.91
CA GLU A 213 -13.08 32.43 -25.04
C GLU A 213 -12.66 31.61 -23.80
N GLU A 214 -11.93 30.51 -23.99
CA GLU A 214 -11.40 29.70 -22.88
C GLU A 214 -10.47 30.50 -21.97
N ARG A 215 -9.60 31.35 -22.53
CA ARG A 215 -8.69 32.21 -21.77
C ARG A 215 -9.45 33.26 -20.96
N ILE A 216 -10.42 33.94 -21.58
CA ILE A 216 -11.28 34.93 -20.91
C ILE A 216 -12.07 34.30 -19.76
N ALA A 217 -12.48 33.03 -19.90
CA ALA A 217 -13.18 32.31 -18.83
C ALA A 217 -12.26 31.92 -17.66
N GLN A 218 -11.01 31.51 -17.93
CA GLN A 218 -10.11 30.95 -16.91
C GLN A 218 -9.24 32.00 -16.20
N ILE A 219 -8.79 33.04 -16.91
CA ILE A 219 -7.83 34.02 -16.38
C ILE A 219 -8.34 34.74 -15.13
N PRO A 220 -9.62 35.17 -15.02
CA PRO A 220 -10.11 35.86 -13.83
C PRO A 220 -9.92 35.07 -12.53
N ASP A 221 -10.24 33.78 -12.55
CA ASP A 221 -10.09 32.90 -11.40
C ASP A 221 -8.62 32.70 -11.04
N LEU A 222 -7.77 32.48 -12.06
CA LEU A 222 -6.32 32.32 -11.88
C LEU A 222 -5.68 33.61 -11.32
N TYR A 223 -6.05 34.77 -11.87
CA TYR A 223 -5.54 36.05 -11.42
C TYR A 223 -5.95 36.32 -9.96
N THR A 224 -7.22 36.12 -9.61
CA THR A 224 -7.71 36.27 -8.23
C THR A 224 -6.96 35.35 -7.28
N GLU A 225 -6.66 34.11 -7.70
CA GLU A 225 -5.89 33.19 -6.89
C GLU A 225 -4.45 33.67 -6.64
N ILE A 226 -3.76 34.15 -7.68
CA ILE A 226 -2.36 34.57 -7.61
C ILE A 226 -2.21 35.94 -6.93
N ASP A 227 -3.12 36.87 -7.15
CA ASP A 227 -3.00 38.26 -6.70
C ASP A 227 -3.68 38.53 -5.35
N GLU A 228 -4.74 37.80 -5.02
CA GLU A 228 -5.46 37.99 -3.75
C GLU A 228 -5.25 36.83 -2.77
N LYS A 229 -5.52 35.59 -3.19
CA LYS A 229 -5.54 34.44 -2.26
C LYS A 229 -4.14 34.07 -1.76
N ILE A 230 -3.16 33.92 -2.66
CA ILE A 230 -1.80 33.53 -2.30
C ILE A 230 -1.15 34.54 -1.34
N PRO A 231 -1.19 35.88 -1.60
CA PRO A 231 -0.68 36.86 -0.65
C PRO A 231 -1.41 36.85 0.70
N ALA A 232 -2.73 36.66 0.71
CA ALA A 232 -3.48 36.55 1.95
C ALA A 232 -3.03 35.33 2.78
N GLN A 233 -2.83 34.17 2.13
CA GLN A 233 -2.30 32.97 2.78
C GLN A 233 -0.87 33.18 3.28
N GLN A 234 0.01 33.84 2.51
CA GLN A 234 1.36 34.16 2.98
C GLN A 234 1.35 35.07 4.21
N GLN A 235 0.47 36.08 4.24
CA GLN A 235 0.34 36.97 5.39
C GLN A 235 -0.17 36.22 6.63
N GLU A 236 -1.14 35.32 6.45
CA GLU A 236 -1.64 34.45 7.52
C GLU A 236 -0.54 33.52 8.04
N LEU A 237 0.22 32.88 7.14
CA LEU A 237 1.34 32.01 7.50
C LEU A 237 2.44 32.77 8.25
N GLN A 238 2.79 33.99 7.80
CA GLN A 238 3.77 34.83 8.48
C GLN A 238 3.28 35.22 9.88
N ALA A 239 2.01 35.65 10.01
CA ALA A 239 1.44 36.01 11.30
C ALA A 239 1.41 34.81 12.26
N THR A 240 1.05 33.62 11.74
CA THR A 240 1.05 32.37 12.51
C THR A 240 2.46 32.01 12.96
N TYR A 241 3.44 32.09 12.06
CA TYR A 241 4.86 31.86 12.38
C TYR A 241 5.36 32.82 13.46
N ASP A 242 5.04 34.11 13.38
CA ASP A 242 5.45 35.11 14.38
C ASP A 242 4.78 34.84 15.74
N GLN A 243 3.50 34.45 15.74
CA GLN A 243 2.77 34.05 16.95
C GLN A 243 3.37 32.79 17.58
N MET A 244 3.66 31.75 16.78
CA MET A 244 4.30 30.52 17.25
C MET A 244 5.71 30.81 17.78
N THR A 245 6.49 31.62 17.09
CA THR A 245 7.84 31.99 17.55
C THR A 245 7.78 32.79 18.86
N THR A 246 6.79 33.68 19.01
CA THR A 246 6.56 34.43 20.26
C THR A 246 6.09 33.53 21.39
N ALA A 247 5.28 32.52 21.09
CA ALA A 247 4.83 31.49 22.03
C ALA A 247 5.93 30.45 22.36
N GLY A 248 7.08 30.52 21.69
CA GLY A 248 8.29 29.76 22.03
C GLY A 248 8.58 28.53 21.20
N PHE A 249 7.82 28.34 20.12
CA PHE A 249 8.05 27.28 19.15
C PHE A 249 9.28 27.56 18.29
N ARG A 250 10.02 26.51 17.95
CA ARG A 250 11.14 26.54 16.99
C ARG A 250 10.96 25.44 15.96
N PHE A 251 11.47 25.67 14.75
CA PHE A 251 11.38 24.70 13.64
C PHE A 251 12.78 24.16 13.28
N VAL A 252 12.83 22.91 12.81
CA VAL A 252 14.08 22.29 12.35
C VAL A 252 14.49 22.97 11.05
N GLU A 253 15.59 23.74 11.11
CA GLU A 253 16.00 24.70 10.09
C GLU A 253 14.95 25.79 9.91
N ASP A 254 15.32 27.06 10.12
CA ASP A 254 14.39 28.19 10.06
C ASP A 254 13.99 28.51 8.60
N PHE A 255 13.33 27.56 7.95
CA PHE A 255 13.08 27.55 6.51
C PHE A 255 11.85 28.39 6.15
N VAL A 256 10.95 28.67 7.10
CA VAL A 256 9.66 29.33 6.85
C VAL A 256 9.83 30.71 6.21
N PRO A 257 10.70 31.62 6.72
CA PRO A 257 10.90 32.92 6.06
C PRO A 257 11.46 32.78 4.64
N THR A 258 12.34 31.80 4.42
CA THR A 258 12.92 31.53 3.10
C THR A 258 11.87 30.97 2.15
N ALA A 259 11.03 30.04 2.61
CA ALA A 259 9.95 29.46 1.83
C ALA A 259 8.89 30.50 1.44
N LEU A 260 8.50 31.38 2.35
CA LEU A 260 7.57 32.48 2.05
C LEU A 260 8.16 33.45 1.00
N ALA A 261 9.44 33.78 1.12
CA ALA A 261 10.13 34.61 0.12
C ALA A 261 10.23 33.92 -1.25
N ASP A 262 10.40 32.60 -1.29
CA ASP A 262 10.43 31.83 -2.52
C ASP A 262 9.05 31.67 -3.16
N ILE A 263 7.99 31.50 -2.37
CA ILE A 263 6.61 31.54 -2.87
C ILE A 263 6.32 32.92 -3.48
N GLU A 264 6.78 34.02 -2.87
CA GLU A 264 6.59 35.36 -3.45
C GLU A 264 7.31 35.53 -4.79
N LYS A 265 8.54 35.03 -4.93
CA LYS A 265 9.24 35.02 -6.22
C LYS A 265 8.49 34.19 -7.27
N GLN A 266 8.00 33.01 -6.88
CA GLN A 266 7.21 32.15 -7.76
C GLN A 266 5.89 32.81 -8.16
N ARG A 267 5.23 33.52 -7.24
CA ARG A 267 4.01 34.29 -7.50
C ARG A 267 4.25 35.34 -8.56
N GLN A 268 5.31 36.15 -8.41
CA GLN A 268 5.69 37.16 -9.40
C GLN A 268 6.00 36.53 -10.77
N PHE A 269 6.76 35.44 -10.80
CA PHE A 269 7.02 34.70 -12.03
C PHE A 269 5.74 34.12 -12.66
N THR A 270 4.77 33.70 -11.85
CA THR A 270 3.48 33.19 -12.32
C THR A 270 2.63 34.30 -12.92
N LEU A 271 2.68 35.52 -12.36
CA LEU A 271 2.04 36.70 -12.96
C LEU A 271 2.63 37.03 -14.33
N ASP A 272 3.95 36.91 -14.49
CA ASP A 272 4.62 37.12 -15.79
C ASP A 272 4.19 36.03 -16.81
N LEU A 273 4.08 34.77 -16.40
CA LEU A 273 3.57 33.68 -17.24
C LEU A 273 2.09 33.86 -17.63
N LEU A 274 1.29 34.45 -16.73
CA LEU A 274 -0.11 34.79 -16.97
C LEU A 274 -0.21 35.93 -17.99
N GLN A 275 0.68 36.93 -17.92
CA GLN A 275 0.81 37.97 -18.94
C GLN A 275 1.15 37.39 -20.32
N GLU A 276 1.96 36.34 -20.39
CA GLU A 276 2.25 35.61 -21.64
C GLU A 276 1.12 34.66 -22.10
N LEU A 277 -0.01 34.59 -21.38
CA LEU A 277 -1.15 33.70 -21.65
C LEU A 277 -0.81 32.20 -21.63
N THR A 278 0.22 31.80 -20.88
CA THR A 278 0.69 30.40 -20.80
C THR A 278 -0.02 29.60 -19.70
N LEU A 279 -1.35 29.47 -19.80
CA LEU A 279 -2.22 28.96 -18.72
C LEU A 279 -1.82 27.58 -18.16
N LYS A 280 -1.27 26.69 -18.98
CA LYS A 280 -0.79 25.38 -18.51
C LYS A 280 0.35 25.52 -17.49
N LYS A 281 1.35 26.35 -17.81
CA LYS A 281 2.49 26.58 -16.91
C LYS A 281 2.07 27.33 -15.66
N VAL A 282 1.12 28.27 -15.79
CA VAL A 282 0.51 28.97 -14.65
C VAL A 282 -0.10 27.97 -13.67
N ASN A 283 -0.93 27.04 -14.16
CA ASN A 283 -1.53 26.00 -13.32
C ASN A 283 -0.50 25.08 -12.66
N ASP A 284 0.54 24.67 -13.41
CA ASP A 284 1.62 23.84 -12.88
C ASP A 284 2.36 24.55 -11.74
N GLN A 285 2.66 25.85 -11.91
CA GLN A 285 3.34 26.67 -10.89
C GLN A 285 2.43 26.94 -9.69
N LEU A 286 1.13 27.17 -9.91
CA LEU A 286 0.13 27.35 -8.85
C LEU A 286 0.01 26.08 -7.99
N SER A 287 -0.04 24.90 -8.63
CA SER A 287 -0.03 23.63 -7.90
C SER A 287 1.24 23.43 -7.08
N ALA A 288 2.40 23.87 -7.58
CA ALA A 288 3.65 23.82 -6.83
C ALA A 288 3.62 24.76 -5.61
N MET A 289 3.12 25.98 -5.76
CA MET A 289 2.95 26.93 -4.65
C MET A 289 1.99 26.40 -3.59
N HIS A 290 0.84 25.84 -3.98
CA HIS A 290 -0.12 25.22 -3.05
C HIS A 290 0.53 24.11 -2.23
N LYS A 291 1.31 23.22 -2.85
CA LYS A 291 2.03 22.16 -2.12
C LYS A 291 3.05 22.73 -1.12
N GLN A 292 3.71 23.85 -1.43
CA GLN A 292 4.62 24.50 -0.51
C GLN A 292 3.88 25.14 0.67
N ILE A 293 2.75 25.79 0.40
CA ILE A 293 1.86 26.37 1.42
C ILE A 293 1.32 25.26 2.35
N ASP A 294 0.77 24.19 1.79
CA ASP A 294 0.24 23.04 2.54
C ASP A 294 1.33 22.42 3.42
N TYR A 295 2.56 22.31 2.92
CA TYR A 295 3.68 21.79 3.69
C TYR A 295 4.02 22.66 4.91
N ILE A 296 3.92 23.99 4.79
CA ILE A 296 4.13 24.91 5.92
C ILE A 296 3.02 24.71 6.96
N TYR A 297 1.75 24.65 6.52
CA TYR A 297 0.62 24.38 7.42
C TYR A 297 0.77 23.05 8.16
N ASP A 298 1.08 21.97 7.44
CA ASP A 298 1.33 20.65 8.03
C ASP A 298 2.46 20.67 9.07
N THR A 299 3.48 21.50 8.84
CA THR A 299 4.61 21.66 9.76
C THR A 299 4.17 22.37 11.03
N PHE A 300 3.38 23.44 10.92
CA PHE A 300 2.82 24.15 12.06
C PHE A 300 1.91 23.25 12.89
N GLU A 301 1.01 22.51 12.23
CA GLU A 301 0.08 21.62 12.91
C GLU A 301 0.81 20.51 13.66
N LYS A 302 1.80 19.86 13.03
CA LYS A 302 2.60 18.81 13.68
C LYS A 302 3.37 19.34 14.89
N GLU A 303 3.95 20.53 14.78
CA GLU A 303 4.72 21.14 15.86
C GLU A 303 3.81 21.56 17.02
N TYR A 304 2.62 22.09 16.70
CA TYR A 304 1.61 22.41 17.71
C TYR A 304 1.11 21.16 18.44
N GLN A 305 0.72 20.11 17.71
CA GLN A 305 0.29 18.84 18.30
C GLN A 305 1.40 18.22 19.16
N ALA A 306 2.64 18.21 18.67
CA ALA A 306 3.78 17.72 19.42
C ALA A 306 3.98 18.50 20.73
N SER A 307 3.71 19.80 20.78
CA SER A 307 3.83 20.57 22.02
C SER A 307 2.81 20.16 23.09
N VAL A 308 1.57 19.90 22.67
CA VAL A 308 0.50 19.42 23.58
C VAL A 308 0.88 18.05 24.13
N ASP A 309 1.26 17.13 23.24
CA ASP A 309 1.66 15.77 23.60
C ASP A 309 2.90 15.75 24.50
N VAL A 310 3.90 16.59 24.22
CA VAL A 310 5.13 16.70 25.02
C VAL A 310 4.79 17.22 26.42
N GLN A 311 3.95 18.24 26.55
CA GLN A 311 3.60 18.79 27.86
C GLN A 311 2.87 17.74 28.72
N GLU A 312 1.87 17.05 28.16
CA GLU A 312 1.15 15.98 28.87
C GLU A 312 2.09 14.85 29.29
N LYS A 313 2.98 14.41 28.38
CA LYS A 313 3.96 13.34 28.66
C LYS A 313 5.01 13.75 29.69
N VAL A 314 5.48 15.00 29.69
CA VAL A 314 6.45 15.48 30.67
C VAL A 314 5.82 15.45 32.07
N ASP A 315 4.56 15.88 32.20
CA ASP A 315 3.86 15.86 33.48
C ASP A 315 3.63 14.42 33.97
N GLU A 316 3.19 13.51 33.09
CA GLU A 316 3.05 12.07 33.38
C GLU A 316 4.40 11.45 33.80
N LEU A 317 5.47 11.73 33.04
CA LEU A 317 6.81 11.20 33.33
C LEU A 317 7.39 11.72 34.64
N ARG A 318 7.08 12.96 35.05
CA ARG A 318 7.50 13.49 36.35
C ARG A 318 6.80 12.77 37.50
N GLU A 319 5.51 12.50 37.38
CA GLU A 319 4.78 11.71 38.38
C GLU A 319 5.35 10.29 38.46
N TYR A 320 5.59 9.66 37.31
CA TYR A 320 6.17 8.33 37.24
C TYR A 320 7.59 8.29 37.83
N LEU A 321 8.46 9.23 37.46
CA LEU A 321 9.80 9.37 38.01
C LEU A 321 9.75 9.52 39.54
N THR A 322 8.87 10.36 40.07
CA THR A 322 8.70 10.56 41.52
C THR A 322 8.30 9.25 42.20
N HIS A 323 7.42 8.46 41.58
CA HIS A 323 7.03 7.15 42.06
C HIS A 323 8.22 6.18 42.11
N THR A 324 8.97 6.05 41.01
CA THR A 324 10.13 5.14 40.90
C THR A 324 11.29 5.57 41.81
N GLN A 325 11.50 6.88 42.02
CA GLN A 325 12.46 7.40 42.98
C GLN A 325 12.09 7.01 44.42
N LYS A 326 10.80 7.11 44.77
CA LYS A 326 10.31 6.67 46.07
C LYS A 326 10.49 5.17 46.28
N GLN A 327 10.14 4.35 45.28
CA GLN A 327 10.39 2.90 45.32
C GLN A 327 11.88 2.59 45.52
N ASN A 328 12.77 3.32 44.82
CA ASN A 328 14.21 3.18 44.99
C ASN A 328 14.65 3.51 46.43
N HIS A 329 14.13 4.59 47.00
CA HIS A 329 14.43 4.99 48.37
C HIS A 329 13.95 3.95 49.39
N ASP A 330 12.73 3.43 49.23
CA ASP A 330 12.17 2.39 50.09
C ASP A 330 13.02 1.10 50.01
N LEU A 331 13.53 0.75 48.82
CA LEU A 331 14.48 -0.34 48.61
C LEU A 331 15.82 -0.11 49.34
N ILE A 332 16.36 1.11 49.33
CA ILE A 332 17.59 1.43 50.08
C ILE A 332 17.38 1.20 51.57
N ILE A 333 16.24 1.65 52.12
CA ILE A 333 15.90 1.46 53.54
C ILE A 333 15.78 -0.04 53.86
N GLU A 334 15.07 -0.79 53.01
CA GLU A 334 14.86 -2.21 53.22
C GLU A 334 16.16 -3.01 53.10
N LEU A 335 17.05 -2.65 52.16
CA LEU A 335 18.39 -3.22 52.07
C LEU A 335 19.23 -2.91 53.31
N ASP A 336 19.21 -1.68 53.82
CA ASP A 336 19.93 -1.33 55.06
C ASP A 336 19.40 -2.14 56.26
N ARG A 337 18.08 -2.32 56.35
CA ARG A 337 17.45 -3.17 57.35
C ARG A 337 17.89 -4.64 57.22
N LEU A 338 17.80 -5.20 56.03
CA LEU A 338 18.09 -6.62 55.77
C LEU A 338 19.59 -6.93 55.86
N THR A 339 20.48 -5.99 55.53
CA THR A 339 21.93 -6.21 55.66
C THR A 339 22.40 -6.35 57.11
N GLN A 340 21.59 -5.90 58.09
CA GLN A 340 21.85 -6.14 59.51
C GLN A 340 21.74 -7.62 59.88
N ASP A 341 20.82 -8.34 59.25
CA ASP A 341 20.51 -9.75 59.54
C ASP A 341 21.06 -10.72 58.48
N TYR A 342 21.34 -10.24 57.26
CA TYR A 342 21.70 -11.06 56.10
C TYR A 342 22.97 -10.58 55.39
N ILE A 343 23.65 -11.51 54.72
CA ILE A 343 24.75 -11.22 53.78
C ILE A 343 24.17 -11.30 52.36
N LEU A 344 24.28 -10.20 51.63
CA LEU A 344 23.80 -10.05 50.26
C LEU A 344 24.98 -10.21 49.29
N ASN A 345 24.86 -11.11 48.31
CA ASN A 345 25.97 -11.56 47.48
C ASN A 345 25.89 -11.13 46.01
N LYS A 346 24.82 -10.44 45.59
CA LYS A 346 24.54 -10.13 44.18
C LYS A 346 24.74 -8.66 43.83
N ASP A 347 25.47 -7.92 44.66
CA ASP A 347 25.69 -6.47 44.52
C ASP A 347 24.38 -5.68 44.40
N GLU A 348 23.43 -6.03 45.26
CA GLU A 348 22.11 -5.38 45.34
C GLU A 348 22.27 -3.89 45.65
N ASN A 349 23.23 -3.52 46.51
CA ASN A 349 23.56 -2.13 46.82
C ASN A 349 24.13 -1.36 45.62
N GLY A 350 25.03 -1.97 44.83
CA GLY A 350 25.55 -1.35 43.62
C GLY A 350 24.46 -1.15 42.58
N THR A 351 23.57 -2.13 42.44
CA THR A 351 22.43 -2.08 41.52
C THR A 351 21.46 -0.95 41.86
N VAL A 352 21.06 -0.81 43.14
CA VAL A 352 20.15 0.27 43.59
C VAL A 352 20.77 1.66 43.42
N LYS A 353 22.08 1.80 43.64
CA LYS A 353 22.81 3.05 43.35
C LYS A 353 22.88 3.34 41.84
N ASN A 354 23.02 2.32 41.01
CA ASN A 354 22.98 2.49 39.56
C ASN A 354 21.59 2.99 39.11
N TRP A 355 20.51 2.45 39.67
CA TRP A 355 19.17 2.96 39.42
C TRP A 355 19.01 4.40 39.89
N GLU A 356 19.53 4.77 41.07
CA GLU A 356 19.53 6.17 41.54
C GLU A 356 20.21 7.12 40.53
N MET A 357 21.37 6.74 40.00
CA MET A 357 22.07 7.51 38.96
C MET A 357 21.27 7.60 37.65
N MET A 358 20.61 6.51 37.23
CA MET A 358 19.76 6.51 36.04
C MET A 358 18.54 7.42 36.24
N LEU A 359 17.86 7.33 37.38
CA LEU A 359 16.71 8.18 37.72
C LEU A 359 17.13 9.66 37.77
N PHE A 360 18.29 9.96 38.36
CA PHE A 360 18.84 11.33 38.35
C PHE A 360 19.15 11.83 36.93
N SER A 361 19.63 10.96 36.03
CA SER A 361 19.86 11.35 34.64
C SER A 361 18.55 11.69 33.90
N VAL A 362 17.48 10.94 34.16
CA VAL A 362 16.14 11.21 33.61
C VAL A 362 15.58 12.51 34.21
N GLU A 363 15.71 12.72 35.52
CA GLU A 363 15.31 13.96 36.20
C GLU A 363 15.97 15.19 35.56
N LYS A 364 17.31 15.13 35.40
CA LYS A 364 18.07 16.21 34.79
C LYS A 364 17.63 16.47 33.35
N HIS A 365 17.36 15.43 32.58
CA HIS A 365 16.91 15.58 31.19
C HIS A 365 15.51 16.21 31.12
N LEU A 366 14.57 15.82 31.98
CA LEU A 366 13.25 16.47 32.09
C LEU A 366 13.35 17.94 32.51
N ASP A 367 14.31 18.27 33.38
CA ASP A 367 14.58 19.67 33.78
C ASP A 367 15.21 20.48 32.65
N GLU A 368 16.12 19.88 31.87
CA GLU A 368 16.70 20.51 30.67
C GLU A 368 15.61 20.79 29.63
N ILE A 369 14.67 19.86 29.43
CA ILE A 369 13.49 20.06 28.56
C ILE A 369 12.64 21.22 29.08
N GLN A 370 12.29 21.24 30.38
CA GLN A 370 11.46 22.30 30.96
C GLN A 370 12.13 23.67 30.87
N LEU A 371 13.45 23.73 31.09
CA LEU A 371 14.24 24.95 30.94
C LEU A 371 14.28 25.39 29.47
N GLY A 372 14.42 24.44 28.54
CA GLY A 372 14.37 24.70 27.11
C GLY A 372 13.03 25.28 26.65
N ILE A 373 11.92 24.72 27.16
CA ILE A 373 10.56 25.23 26.92
C ILE A 373 10.44 26.66 27.46
N THR A 374 10.89 26.89 28.70
CA THR A 374 10.88 28.24 29.32
C THR A 374 11.73 29.25 28.53
N ASN A 375 12.85 28.80 27.97
CA ASN A 375 13.76 29.63 27.17
C ASN A 375 13.38 29.73 25.69
N HIS A 376 12.23 29.18 25.25
CA HIS A 376 11.71 29.33 23.88
C HIS A 376 12.70 28.81 22.82
N ALA A 377 13.39 27.70 23.13
CA ALA A 377 14.55 27.20 22.37
C ALA A 377 14.39 25.75 21.88
N VAL A 378 13.19 25.17 21.98
CA VAL A 378 12.96 23.74 21.80
C VAL A 378 12.10 23.48 20.57
N VAL A 379 12.44 22.41 19.86
CA VAL A 379 11.63 21.85 18.78
C VAL A 379 10.91 20.62 19.32
N PHE A 380 9.61 20.74 19.56
CA PHE A 380 8.78 19.74 20.23
C PHE A 380 8.72 18.42 19.46
N THR A 381 8.68 18.46 18.13
CA THR A 381 8.69 17.25 17.29
C THR A 381 9.93 16.36 17.51
N THR A 382 11.06 16.94 17.92
CA THR A 382 12.28 16.16 18.22
C THR A 382 12.29 15.54 19.62
N LEU A 383 11.55 16.12 20.56
CA LEU A 383 11.51 15.65 21.94
C LEU A 383 10.71 14.36 22.11
N GLY A 384 9.75 14.09 21.24
CA GLY A 384 8.89 12.92 21.34
C GLY A 384 9.65 11.60 21.44
N THR A 385 10.70 11.41 20.64
CA THR A 385 11.54 10.20 20.71
C THR A 385 12.31 10.12 22.03
N SER A 386 12.84 11.24 22.51
CA SER A 386 13.65 11.26 23.73
C SER A 386 12.81 10.98 24.98
N LEU A 387 11.59 11.53 25.05
CA LEU A 387 10.64 11.22 26.14
C LEU A 387 10.20 9.75 26.14
N LEU A 388 10.04 9.13 24.96
CA LEU A 388 9.74 7.70 24.87
C LEU A 388 10.90 6.84 25.39
N GLU A 389 12.15 7.22 25.14
CA GLU A 389 13.31 6.54 25.70
C GLU A 389 13.35 6.64 27.22
N ASP A 390 13.05 7.81 27.78
CA ASP A 390 13.00 8.00 29.23
C ASP A 390 11.88 7.21 29.88
N HIS A 391 10.69 7.18 29.26
CA HIS A 391 9.60 6.31 29.70
C HIS A 391 10.05 4.83 29.74
N ALA A 392 10.73 4.35 28.69
CA ALA A 392 11.21 2.99 28.62
C ALA A 392 12.29 2.71 29.69
N ARG A 393 13.18 3.67 29.96
CA ARG A 393 14.16 3.60 31.04
C ARG A 393 13.49 3.46 32.41
N LEU A 394 12.49 4.29 32.70
CA LEU A 394 11.72 4.22 33.96
C LEU A 394 11.02 2.87 34.12
N GLY A 395 10.36 2.38 33.06
CA GLY A 395 9.69 1.06 33.08
C GLY A 395 10.63 -0.12 33.29
N MET A 396 11.85 -0.05 32.75
CA MET A 396 12.89 -1.06 33.02
C MET A 396 13.30 -1.03 34.48
N VAL A 397 13.60 0.16 35.03
CA VAL A 397 14.01 0.33 36.43
C VAL A 397 12.90 -0.15 37.38
N GLU A 398 11.65 0.25 37.17
CA GLU A 398 10.53 -0.19 38.02
C GLU A 398 10.40 -1.72 38.03
N LYS A 399 10.48 -2.37 36.86
CA LYS A 399 10.38 -3.82 36.77
C LYS A 399 11.50 -4.52 37.54
N GLU A 400 12.73 -4.03 37.44
CA GLU A 400 13.87 -4.59 38.17
C GLU A 400 13.77 -4.32 39.67
N GLN A 401 13.32 -3.13 40.06
CA GLN A 401 13.03 -2.76 41.46
C GLN A 401 11.98 -3.69 42.07
N MET A 402 10.88 -3.97 41.36
CA MET A 402 9.84 -4.90 41.81
C MET A 402 10.39 -6.32 42.01
N ALA A 403 11.21 -6.80 41.07
CA ALA A 403 11.82 -8.12 41.18
C ALA A 403 12.78 -8.22 42.39
N MET A 404 13.58 -7.16 42.61
CA MET A 404 14.45 -7.08 43.78
C MET A 404 13.65 -7.00 45.08
N TRP A 405 12.62 -6.16 45.13
CA TRP A 405 11.73 -6.04 46.28
C TRP A 405 11.11 -7.39 46.66
N GLN A 406 10.60 -8.13 45.68
CA GLN A 406 10.06 -9.47 45.91
C GLN A 406 11.13 -10.43 46.45
N SER A 407 12.33 -10.44 45.84
CA SER A 407 13.44 -11.26 46.31
C SER A 407 13.83 -10.94 47.76
N LEU A 408 13.78 -9.68 48.16
CA LEU A 408 14.09 -9.24 49.53
C LEU A 408 12.99 -9.65 50.51
N GLN A 409 11.72 -9.54 50.14
CA GLN A 409 10.59 -9.97 50.98
C GLN A 409 10.57 -11.47 51.24
N ASP A 410 11.06 -12.29 50.30
CA ASP A 410 11.09 -13.74 50.44
C ASP A 410 12.22 -14.23 51.37
N LEU A 411 13.28 -13.44 51.61
CA LEU A 411 14.45 -13.86 52.40
C LEU A 411 14.11 -14.39 53.80
N PRO A 412 13.30 -13.69 54.63
CA PRO A 412 12.98 -14.20 55.97
C PRO A 412 12.22 -15.53 55.93
N GLY A 413 11.36 -15.72 54.93
CA GLY A 413 10.64 -16.97 54.71
C GLY A 413 11.57 -18.12 54.34
N ILE A 414 12.52 -17.87 53.44
CA ILE A 414 13.53 -18.85 53.01
C ILE A 414 14.40 -19.28 54.18
N VAL A 415 14.87 -18.33 55.01
CA VAL A 415 15.70 -18.63 56.17
C VAL A 415 14.93 -19.46 57.19
N LYS A 416 13.69 -19.08 57.52
CA LYS A 416 12.85 -19.86 58.44
C LYS A 416 12.57 -21.28 57.93
N ALA A 417 12.28 -21.43 56.64
CA ALA A 417 12.09 -22.74 56.03
C ALA A 417 13.37 -23.60 56.09
N SER A 418 14.53 -22.96 55.95
CA SER A 418 15.84 -23.63 56.01
C SER A 418 16.20 -24.05 57.44
N GLN A 419 15.90 -23.21 58.44
CA GLN A 419 16.02 -23.55 59.86
C GLN A 419 15.17 -24.78 60.21
N ASN A 420 13.90 -24.80 59.82
CA ASN A 420 13.02 -25.95 60.05
C ASN A 420 13.55 -27.23 59.39
N LYS A 421 14.14 -27.13 58.18
CA LYS A 421 14.75 -28.29 57.50
C LYS A 421 15.96 -28.82 58.25
N VAL A 422 16.82 -27.93 58.76
CA VAL A 422 18.00 -28.33 59.52
C VAL A 422 17.61 -29.00 60.84
N GLU A 423 16.57 -28.52 61.51
CA GLU A 423 16.00 -29.23 62.68
C GLU A 423 15.57 -30.66 62.33
N LEU A 424 14.87 -30.84 61.20
CA LEU A 424 14.51 -32.18 60.71
C LEU A 424 15.73 -33.04 60.37
N PHE A 425 16.79 -32.46 59.80
CA PHE A 425 18.03 -33.19 59.52
C PHE A 425 18.72 -33.66 60.81
N VAL A 426 18.72 -32.84 61.87
CA VAL A 426 19.25 -33.23 63.19
C VAL A 426 18.45 -34.40 63.77
N GLU A 427 17.13 -34.37 63.65
CA GLU A 427 16.28 -35.49 64.04
C GLU A 427 16.55 -36.75 63.21
N GLY A 428 16.76 -36.59 61.90
CA GLY A 428 17.11 -37.66 60.96
C GLY A 428 18.43 -38.35 61.32
N VAL A 429 19.51 -37.61 61.54
CA VAL A 429 20.80 -38.17 61.98
C VAL A 429 20.66 -38.94 63.30
N ARG A 430 19.91 -38.39 64.28
CA ARG A 430 19.64 -39.09 65.54
C ARG A 430 18.80 -40.35 65.36
N ALA A 431 17.87 -40.37 64.39
CA ALA A 431 17.10 -41.56 64.05
C ALA A 431 18.00 -42.64 63.44
N ILE A 432 18.87 -42.27 62.48
CA ILE A 432 19.87 -43.16 61.88
C ILE A 432 20.78 -43.77 62.96
N GLN A 433 21.32 -42.94 63.86
CA GLN A 433 22.16 -43.41 64.96
C GLN A 433 21.42 -44.45 65.83
N ARG A 434 20.20 -44.14 66.26
CA ARG A 434 19.37 -45.07 67.05
C ARG A 434 19.04 -46.35 66.28
N GLN A 435 18.83 -46.26 64.97
CA GLN A 435 18.55 -47.40 64.10
C GLN A 435 19.75 -48.36 64.07
N VAL A 436 20.97 -47.83 63.93
CA VAL A 436 22.21 -48.64 63.98
C VAL A 436 22.43 -49.25 65.36
N GLU A 437 22.29 -48.46 66.44
CA GLU A 437 22.48 -48.93 67.82
C GLU A 437 21.52 -50.08 68.19
N ARG A 438 20.25 -50.02 67.73
CA ARG A 438 19.24 -51.05 67.97
C ARG A 438 19.56 -52.41 67.35
N GLN A 439 20.33 -52.46 66.26
CA GLN A 439 20.66 -53.72 65.59
C GLN A 439 21.71 -54.54 66.35
N GLY A 440 22.45 -53.93 67.29
CA GLY A 440 23.42 -54.64 68.12
C GLY A 440 24.54 -55.31 67.30
N LEU A 441 25.02 -54.64 66.24
CA LEU A 441 26.07 -55.16 65.36
C LEU A 441 27.40 -55.35 66.12
N PRO A 442 28.24 -56.35 65.75
CA PRO A 442 29.54 -56.58 66.39
C PRO A 442 30.53 -55.41 66.30
N GLY A 443 30.37 -54.56 65.29
CA GLY A 443 31.15 -53.34 65.07
C GLY A 443 30.54 -52.51 63.94
N ILE A 444 31.12 -51.35 63.65
CA ILE A 444 30.66 -50.47 62.56
C ILE A 444 31.79 -50.37 61.54
N PRO A 445 31.51 -50.49 60.23
CA PRO A 445 32.54 -50.31 59.20
C PRO A 445 33.18 -48.93 59.31
N GLU A 446 34.52 -48.86 59.28
CA GLU A 446 35.26 -47.60 59.40
C GLU A 446 34.85 -46.56 58.35
N ARG A 447 34.63 -47.01 57.11
CA ARG A 447 34.18 -46.15 56.00
C ARG A 447 32.83 -45.47 56.30
N TYR A 448 31.89 -46.22 56.86
CA TYR A 448 30.57 -45.69 57.22
C TYR A 448 30.69 -44.71 58.40
N LEU A 449 31.49 -45.03 59.41
CA LEU A 449 31.70 -44.16 60.57
C LEU A 449 32.34 -42.82 60.18
N VAL A 450 33.30 -42.82 59.26
CA VAL A 450 33.89 -41.59 58.71
C VAL A 450 32.84 -40.76 57.98
N PHE A 451 32.00 -41.39 57.15
CA PHE A 451 30.94 -40.68 56.43
C PHE A 451 29.87 -40.12 57.39
N PHE A 452 29.41 -40.91 58.36
CA PHE A 452 28.48 -40.46 59.41
C PHE A 452 29.01 -39.24 60.16
N ASN A 453 30.28 -39.26 60.58
CA ASN A 453 30.91 -38.13 61.27
C ASN A 453 31.02 -36.91 60.35
N GLN A 454 31.36 -37.11 59.08
CA GLN A 454 31.43 -36.01 58.11
C GLN A 454 30.07 -35.33 57.93
N VAL A 455 28.98 -36.09 57.77
CA VAL A 455 27.62 -35.53 57.64
C VAL A 455 27.19 -34.83 58.93
N THR A 456 27.52 -35.40 60.10
CA THR A 456 27.21 -34.80 61.40
C THR A 456 27.98 -33.49 61.63
N ASP A 457 29.26 -33.45 61.26
CA ASP A 457 30.09 -32.24 61.33
C ASP A 457 29.60 -31.17 60.37
N MET A 458 29.20 -31.55 59.15
CA MET A 458 28.62 -30.63 58.17
C MET A 458 27.29 -30.05 58.65
N LEU A 459 26.43 -30.88 59.23
CA LEU A 459 25.15 -30.46 59.81
C LEU A 459 25.37 -29.51 61.01
N SER A 460 26.32 -29.82 61.88
CA SER A 460 26.66 -28.97 63.03
C SER A 460 27.20 -27.60 62.60
N LYS A 461 28.04 -27.56 61.55
CA LYS A 461 28.52 -26.31 60.96
C LYS A 461 27.38 -25.49 60.34
N LEU A 462 26.46 -26.15 59.64
CA LEU A 462 25.29 -25.51 59.05
C LEU A 462 24.35 -24.93 60.12
N GLU A 463 24.12 -25.65 61.22
CA GLU A 463 23.37 -25.15 62.39
C GLU A 463 24.04 -23.90 62.99
N GLN A 464 25.36 -23.92 63.18
CA GLN A 464 26.10 -22.75 63.67
C GLN A 464 26.00 -21.55 62.72
N GLN A 465 26.04 -21.78 61.41
CA GLN A 465 25.88 -20.71 60.41
C GLN A 465 24.46 -20.13 60.39
N LEU A 466 23.44 -20.95 60.59
CA LEU A 466 22.04 -20.51 60.67
C LEU A 466 21.73 -19.66 61.91
N HIS A 467 22.49 -19.83 62.98
CA HIS A 467 22.41 -19.04 64.21
C HIS A 467 23.44 -17.90 64.28
N ALA A 468 24.19 -17.67 63.22
CA ALA A 468 25.10 -16.55 63.14
C ALA A 468 24.32 -15.22 63.19
N ALA A 469 24.97 -14.17 63.67
CA ALA A 469 24.38 -12.83 63.73
C ALA A 469 23.99 -12.30 62.32
N ARG A 470 24.67 -12.79 61.28
CA ARG A 470 24.34 -12.49 59.88
C ARG A 470 24.37 -13.79 59.07
N VAL A 471 23.29 -14.07 58.36
CA VAL A 471 23.13 -15.30 57.58
C VAL A 471 23.34 -15.02 56.09
N ASP A 472 24.23 -15.76 55.46
CA ASP A 472 24.34 -15.82 54.00
C ASP A 472 23.27 -16.76 53.45
N VAL A 473 22.21 -16.20 52.88
CA VAL A 473 21.03 -16.96 52.45
C VAL A 473 21.35 -17.87 51.26
N ASP A 474 22.15 -17.39 50.30
CA ASP A 474 22.49 -18.16 49.09
C ASP A 474 23.41 -19.34 49.43
N ASP A 475 24.43 -19.12 50.27
CA ASP A 475 25.33 -20.19 50.72
C ASP A 475 24.61 -21.18 51.64
N MET A 476 23.79 -20.67 52.58
CA MET A 476 22.95 -21.49 53.46
C MET A 476 22.05 -22.42 52.64
N GLN A 477 21.31 -21.91 51.64
CA GLN A 477 20.40 -22.73 50.85
C GLN A 477 21.14 -23.82 50.07
N ARG A 478 22.33 -23.51 49.55
CA ARG A 478 23.20 -24.49 48.91
C ARG A 478 23.64 -25.57 49.88
N GLN A 479 24.11 -25.19 51.07
CA GLN A 479 24.55 -26.14 52.09
C GLN A 479 23.41 -27.01 52.61
N VAL A 480 22.21 -26.46 52.84
CA VAL A 480 21.00 -27.23 53.19
C VAL A 480 20.71 -28.30 52.14
N SER A 481 20.85 -27.97 50.85
CA SER A 481 20.65 -28.95 49.77
C SER A 481 21.71 -30.04 49.76
N ILE A 482 22.98 -29.69 50.01
CA ILE A 482 24.09 -30.66 50.07
C ILE A 482 23.90 -31.60 51.26
N VAL A 483 23.69 -31.04 52.46
CA VAL A 483 23.50 -31.82 53.69
C VAL A 483 22.26 -32.71 53.59
N GLY A 484 21.17 -32.23 52.97
CA GLY A 484 20.00 -33.05 52.71
C GLY A 484 20.32 -34.27 51.83
N SER A 485 21.04 -34.06 50.72
CA SER A 485 21.47 -35.18 49.85
C SER A 485 22.42 -36.13 50.56
N ASP A 486 23.35 -35.63 51.37
CA ASP A 486 24.29 -36.46 52.11
C ASP A 486 23.59 -37.25 53.22
N LEU A 487 22.56 -36.68 53.84
CA LEU A 487 21.72 -37.38 54.81
C LEU A 487 20.90 -38.51 54.15
N ASP A 488 20.31 -38.26 52.98
CA ASP A 488 19.60 -39.28 52.21
C ASP A 488 20.54 -40.44 51.81
N ASN A 489 21.76 -40.11 51.38
CA ASN A 489 22.80 -41.09 51.09
C ASN A 489 23.19 -41.87 52.34
N LEU A 490 23.38 -41.18 53.48
CA LEU A 490 23.70 -41.81 54.76
C LEU A 490 22.57 -42.76 55.21
N GLN A 491 21.30 -42.37 55.05
CA GLN A 491 20.16 -43.24 55.33
C GLN A 491 20.17 -44.48 54.42
N SER A 492 20.48 -44.31 53.13
CA SER A 492 20.58 -45.43 52.19
C SER A 492 21.72 -46.39 52.56
N GLU A 493 22.92 -45.87 52.82
CA GLU A 493 24.08 -46.69 53.25
C GLU A 493 23.78 -47.39 54.59
N THR A 494 23.10 -46.71 55.51
CA THR A 494 22.66 -47.30 56.79
C THR A 494 21.73 -48.49 56.55
N ASN A 495 20.73 -48.31 55.68
CA ASN A 495 19.77 -49.36 55.36
C ASN A 495 20.46 -50.54 54.67
N GLN A 496 21.37 -50.29 53.72
CA GLN A 496 22.15 -51.33 53.04
C GLN A 496 23.06 -52.08 54.02
N MET A 497 23.71 -51.37 54.93
CA MET A 497 24.56 -51.98 55.98
C MET A 497 23.73 -52.90 56.89
N ILE A 498 22.58 -52.42 57.36
CA ILE A 498 21.67 -53.19 58.23
C ILE A 498 21.09 -54.39 57.49
N GLU A 499 20.67 -54.21 56.23
CA GLU A 499 20.18 -55.28 55.36
C GLU A 499 21.26 -56.34 55.16
N ALA A 500 22.49 -55.94 54.81
CA ALA A 500 23.60 -56.85 54.62
C ALA A 500 23.92 -57.63 55.90
N ALA A 501 23.89 -56.96 57.05
CA ALA A 501 24.12 -57.62 58.33
C ALA A 501 23.02 -58.64 58.67
N ALA A 502 21.74 -58.28 58.48
CA ALA A 502 20.60 -59.16 58.72
C ALA A 502 20.56 -60.35 57.75
N LEU A 503 20.86 -60.11 56.47
CA LEU A 503 20.90 -61.10 55.41
C LEU A 503 22.04 -62.10 55.65
N THR A 504 23.22 -61.64 56.08
CA THR A 504 24.32 -62.54 56.47
C THR A 504 23.86 -63.52 57.54
N GLY A 505 23.14 -63.06 58.57
CA GLY A 505 22.58 -63.94 59.60
C GLY A 505 21.59 -64.98 59.06
N ARG A 506 20.73 -64.62 58.09
CA ARG A 506 19.80 -65.54 57.41
C ARG A 506 20.55 -66.55 56.53
N LEU A 507 21.53 -66.08 55.75
CA LEU A 507 22.36 -66.90 54.89
C LEU A 507 23.22 -67.88 55.70
N VAL A 508 23.74 -67.48 56.86
CA VAL A 508 24.47 -68.40 57.76
C VAL A 508 23.55 -69.51 58.26
N ARG A 509 22.28 -69.20 58.59
CA ARG A 509 21.29 -70.25 58.97
C ARG A 509 21.02 -71.21 57.81
N LYS A 510 20.85 -70.69 56.59
CA LYS A 510 20.63 -71.51 55.38
C LYS A 510 21.88 -72.31 54.99
N ALA A 511 23.06 -71.73 55.04
CA ALA A 511 24.35 -72.38 54.83
C ALA A 511 24.57 -73.54 55.81
N ASN A 512 24.14 -73.37 57.07
CA ASN A 512 24.18 -74.44 58.07
C ASN A 512 23.24 -75.62 57.76
N GLN A 513 22.21 -75.45 56.92
CA GLN A 513 21.40 -76.55 56.40
C GLN A 513 22.13 -77.31 55.26
N LEU A 514 23.07 -76.64 54.59
CA LEU A 514 23.87 -77.15 53.46
C LEU A 514 25.26 -77.66 53.87
N ARG A 515 25.44 -78.04 55.16
CA ARG A 515 26.71 -78.52 55.76
C ARG A 515 27.42 -79.66 55.01
N GLN A 516 26.70 -80.36 54.13
CA GLN A 516 27.24 -81.43 53.30
C GLN A 516 28.21 -80.95 52.20
N TYR A 517 28.24 -79.64 51.90
CA TYR A 517 29.14 -79.06 50.90
C TYR A 517 30.30 -78.30 51.59
N PRO A 518 31.55 -78.80 51.50
CA PRO A 518 32.71 -78.18 52.15
C PRO A 518 32.96 -76.73 51.72
N GLU A 519 32.68 -76.40 50.45
CA GLU A 519 32.86 -75.05 49.89
C GLU A 519 31.98 -73.99 50.57
N VAL A 520 30.75 -74.36 50.96
CA VAL A 520 29.85 -73.47 51.71
C VAL A 520 30.37 -73.25 53.12
N MET A 521 30.92 -74.29 53.76
CA MET A 521 31.44 -74.18 55.12
C MET A 521 32.71 -73.31 55.19
N THR A 522 33.57 -73.36 54.16
CA THR A 522 34.70 -72.43 54.04
C THR A 522 34.24 -70.99 53.83
N ALA A 523 33.19 -70.78 53.02
CA ALA A 523 32.59 -69.45 52.81
C ALA A 523 31.92 -68.92 54.09
N VAL A 524 31.30 -69.77 54.91
CA VAL A 524 30.75 -69.38 56.23
C VAL A 524 31.85 -68.89 57.17
N GLN A 525 33.00 -69.57 57.24
CA GLN A 525 34.12 -69.15 58.09
C GLN A 525 34.71 -67.81 57.62
N GLN A 526 34.90 -67.65 56.31
CA GLN A 526 35.37 -66.38 55.73
C GLN A 526 34.36 -65.24 55.96
N ALA A 527 33.06 -65.51 55.78
CA ALA A 527 32.01 -64.53 56.06
C ALA A 527 31.95 -64.16 57.55
N GLN A 528 32.18 -65.10 58.47
CA GLN A 528 32.23 -64.83 59.92
C GLN A 528 33.44 -63.96 60.31
N GLN A 529 34.61 -64.17 59.70
CA GLN A 529 35.77 -63.30 59.89
C GLN A 529 35.49 -61.89 59.36
N LEU A 530 34.91 -61.79 58.16
CA LEU A 530 34.51 -60.49 57.58
C LEU A 530 33.44 -59.78 58.43
N TYR A 531 32.51 -60.53 59.04
CA TYR A 531 31.42 -59.99 59.85
C TYR A 531 31.87 -59.55 61.26
N ASN A 532 32.75 -60.32 61.92
CA ASN A 532 33.14 -60.09 63.32
C ASN A 532 34.47 -59.35 63.50
N GLU A 533 35.42 -59.47 62.56
CA GLU A 533 36.76 -58.89 62.69
C GLU A 533 36.96 -57.69 61.74
N ALA A 534 36.53 -57.82 60.48
CA ALA A 534 36.68 -56.75 59.48
C ALA A 534 35.45 -55.82 59.37
N TYR A 535 34.36 -56.16 60.06
CA TYR A 535 33.07 -55.44 60.04
C TYR A 535 32.54 -55.11 58.63
N ASN A 536 32.85 -55.95 57.63
CA ASN A 536 32.46 -55.75 56.24
C ASN A 536 31.26 -56.64 55.88
N TYR A 537 30.07 -56.13 56.16
CA TYR A 537 28.80 -56.85 56.02
C TYR A 537 28.45 -57.15 54.56
N GLU A 538 28.72 -56.24 53.64
CA GLU A 538 28.46 -56.44 52.21
C GLU A 538 29.32 -57.56 51.63
N GLN A 539 30.62 -57.57 51.95
CA GLN A 539 31.50 -58.64 51.51
C GLN A 539 31.14 -59.99 52.15
N ALA A 540 30.69 -59.99 53.41
CA ALA A 540 30.21 -61.20 54.07
C ALA A 540 28.98 -61.80 53.37
N VAL A 541 28.00 -60.98 52.98
CA VAL A 541 26.85 -61.41 52.16
C VAL A 541 27.32 -61.93 50.80
N ASN A 542 28.20 -61.22 50.10
CA ASN A 542 28.62 -61.59 48.76
C ASN A 542 29.38 -62.92 48.73
N VAL A 543 30.34 -63.12 49.65
CA VAL A 543 31.11 -64.37 49.75
C VAL A 543 30.20 -65.55 50.06
N LEU A 544 29.26 -65.37 50.99
CA LEU A 544 28.35 -66.42 51.40
C LEU A 544 27.24 -66.70 50.37
N GLY A 545 26.70 -65.65 49.76
CA GLY A 545 25.67 -65.71 48.72
C GLY A 545 26.15 -66.39 47.46
N VAL A 546 27.36 -66.06 46.96
CA VAL A 546 27.95 -66.72 45.80
C VAL A 546 28.17 -68.22 46.05
N ALA A 547 28.59 -68.60 47.25
CA ALA A 547 28.78 -70.01 47.60
C ALA A 547 27.45 -70.78 47.67
N ILE A 548 26.37 -70.15 48.17
CA ILE A 548 25.04 -70.76 48.25
C ILE A 548 24.38 -70.81 46.86
N ASP A 549 24.42 -69.74 46.08
CA ASP A 549 23.77 -69.65 44.76
C ASP A 549 24.41 -70.55 43.71
N ARG A 550 25.69 -70.94 43.88
CA ARG A 550 26.34 -71.98 43.06
C ARG A 550 25.70 -73.36 43.24
N ILE A 551 25.06 -73.60 44.38
CA ILE A 551 24.43 -74.88 44.73
C ILE A 551 22.91 -74.79 44.53
N GLU A 552 22.29 -73.72 45.02
CA GLU A 552 20.87 -73.42 44.87
C GLU A 552 20.69 -72.02 44.25
N PRO A 553 20.56 -71.91 42.90
CA PRO A 553 20.43 -70.63 42.22
C PRO A 553 19.26 -69.79 42.72
N ASN A 554 19.45 -68.47 42.79
CA ASN A 554 18.47 -67.45 43.24
C ASN A 554 18.08 -67.49 44.73
N THR A 555 18.80 -68.21 45.57
CA THR A 555 18.49 -68.30 47.01
C THR A 555 18.78 -66.97 47.72
N THR A 556 19.91 -66.33 47.39
CA THR A 556 20.28 -65.04 47.99
C THR A 556 19.28 -63.94 47.61
N ALA A 557 18.91 -63.84 46.33
CA ALA A 557 17.93 -62.87 45.85
C ALA A 557 16.53 -63.09 46.46
N THR A 558 16.10 -64.34 46.64
CA THR A 558 14.81 -64.64 47.27
C THR A 558 14.79 -64.23 48.74
N LEU A 559 15.87 -64.51 49.49
CA LEU A 559 15.98 -64.13 50.91
C LEU A 559 16.09 -62.62 51.10
N GLN A 560 16.74 -61.93 50.15
CA GLN A 560 16.80 -60.48 50.12
C GLN A 560 15.41 -59.87 49.89
N GLN A 561 14.67 -60.34 48.88
CA GLN A 561 13.30 -59.89 48.62
C GLN A 561 12.35 -60.15 49.79
N GLN A 562 12.46 -61.30 50.45
CA GLN A 562 11.67 -61.61 51.64
C GLN A 562 11.98 -60.64 52.79
N TYR A 563 13.26 -60.32 53.01
CA TYR A 563 13.66 -59.34 54.03
C TYR A 563 13.12 -57.94 53.72
N GLN A 564 13.25 -57.48 52.46
CA GLN A 564 12.74 -56.18 52.03
C GLN A 564 11.20 -56.09 52.15
N GLN A 565 10.47 -57.16 51.83
CA GLN A 565 9.01 -57.22 52.03
C GLN A 565 8.62 -57.20 53.52
N GLU A 566 9.36 -57.89 54.37
CA GLU A 566 9.13 -57.87 55.82
C GLU A 566 9.41 -56.49 56.43
N MET A 567 10.46 -55.79 55.97
CA MET A 567 10.72 -54.41 56.39
C MET A 567 9.65 -53.44 55.89
N ALA A 568 9.23 -53.55 54.63
CA ALA A 568 8.17 -52.70 54.08
C ALA A 568 6.82 -52.88 54.80
N ASN A 569 6.49 -54.11 55.23
CA ASN A 569 5.29 -54.39 56.02
C ASN A 569 5.42 -53.91 57.48
N ALA A 570 6.63 -53.94 58.05
CA ALA A 570 6.89 -53.44 59.40
C ALA A 570 6.80 -51.91 59.46
N ASP A 571 7.29 -51.19 58.44
CA ASP A 571 7.21 -49.73 58.36
C ASP A 571 5.75 -49.24 58.18
N GLN A 572 4.89 -49.98 57.47
CA GLN A 572 3.45 -49.68 57.34
C GLN A 572 2.66 -49.87 58.64
N GLN A 573 3.07 -50.77 59.53
CA GLN A 573 2.42 -50.97 60.84
C GLN A 573 2.80 -49.90 61.88
N PHE A 574 3.85 -49.14 61.64
CA PHE A 574 4.28 -48.03 62.51
C PHE A 574 3.75 -46.64 62.07
N GLN A 575 3.05 -46.55 60.92
CA GLN A 575 2.43 -45.31 60.42
C GLN A 575 0.88 -45.24 60.59
N LEU A 576 0.27 -46.21 61.28
CA LEU A 576 -1.07 -46.13 61.88
C LEU A 576 -0.95 -45.86 63.38
#